data_AF-A0AAP7M0P4-F1
#
_entry.id   AF-A0AAP7M0P4-F1
#
_cell.length_a   1.000
_cell.length_b   1.000
_cell.length_c   1.000
_cell.angle_alpha   90.00
_cell.angle_beta   90.00
_cell.angle_gamma   90.00
#
_symmetry.space_group_name_H-M   'P 1'
#
loop_
_entity.id
_entity.type
_entity.pdbx_description
1 polymer ?
#
loop_
_entity_poly.entity_id
_entity_poly.type
_entity_poly.pdbx_seq_one_letter_code
_entity_poly.pdbx_strand_id
1 'polypeptide(L)'
;MELIYRTKIHRPNKYERFHNEYYQKGDIIEKYTISSTRVPGRLEKDETRRNDCKYLSASWHIQDPNMPQWLKQYIVNTSETHIEDLINELQTNGYRVHTCDDKPLLIFKDKIVKVFIDQVWIDIIPLIKLYYNRKKVSDNLLEQFEKDWLDLNVSYQQLLDKQEEVNLLKKNEEYDKFYQKFYESYNSENAAGELNRFLLDLISTTKGTEKEYFVQLLEKVQNQDFTPELYANTLATIFTRERPKIH
;
A
#
# COMPACT_ATOMS: atom_id res chain seq x y z
N MET A 1 -10.51 15.80 -17.81
CA MET A 1 -10.54 14.53 -18.56
C MET A 1 -9.46 13.66 -17.97
N GLU A 2 -9.85 12.61 -17.27
CA GLU A 2 -8.96 11.82 -16.43
C GLU A 2 -8.84 10.40 -16.97
N LEU A 3 -7.64 9.83 -17.00
CA LEU A 3 -7.43 8.45 -17.46
C LEU A 3 -7.85 7.50 -16.35
N ILE A 4 -8.92 6.75 -16.56
CA ILE A 4 -9.46 5.82 -15.55
C ILE A 4 -8.94 4.39 -15.71
N TYR A 5 -8.61 3.99 -16.95
CA TYR A 5 -8.10 2.64 -17.21
C TYR A 5 -7.29 2.58 -18.49
N ARG A 6 -6.24 1.74 -18.48
CA ARG A 6 -5.43 1.43 -19.66
C ARG A 6 -5.26 -0.08 -19.79
N THR A 7 -5.56 -0.64 -20.96
CA THR A 7 -5.33 -2.07 -21.21
C THR A 7 -3.84 -2.35 -21.37
N LYS A 8 -3.43 -3.61 -21.14
CA LYS A 8 -2.09 -4.08 -21.54
C LYS A 8 -1.87 -3.85 -23.04
N ILE A 9 -0.63 -3.55 -23.40
CA ILE A 9 -0.22 -3.38 -24.80
C ILE A 9 -0.29 -4.74 -25.51
N HIS A 10 -1.16 -4.84 -26.49
CA HIS A 10 -1.21 -5.97 -27.40
C HIS A 10 -0.18 -5.79 -28.52
N ARG A 11 0.53 -6.87 -28.85
CA ARG A 11 1.59 -6.89 -29.88
C ARG A 11 1.29 -8.03 -30.85
N PRO A 12 0.41 -7.82 -31.84
CA PRO A 12 0.03 -8.88 -32.77
C PRO A 12 1.22 -9.33 -33.63
N ASN A 13 2.19 -8.43 -33.88
CA ASN A 13 3.42 -8.73 -34.61
C ASN A 13 4.56 -7.78 -34.17
N LYS A 14 5.72 -7.87 -34.83
CA LYS A 14 6.91 -7.05 -34.51
C LYS A 14 6.79 -5.57 -34.90
N TYR A 15 5.80 -5.22 -35.73
CA TYR A 15 5.62 -3.89 -36.29
C TYR A 15 4.53 -3.11 -35.54
N GLU A 16 3.42 -3.75 -35.21
CA GLU A 16 2.23 -3.13 -34.66
C GLU A 16 2.11 -3.37 -33.16
N ARG A 17 1.61 -2.35 -32.48
CA ARG A 17 1.21 -2.43 -31.08
C ARG A 17 -0.07 -1.65 -30.92
N PHE A 18 -0.98 -2.11 -30.07
CA PHE A 18 -2.11 -1.28 -29.67
C PHE A 18 -2.52 -1.50 -28.22
N HIS A 19 -3.12 -0.48 -27.64
CA HIS A 19 -3.79 -0.55 -26.35
C HIS A 19 -4.98 0.40 -26.35
N ASN A 20 -5.91 0.18 -25.43
CA ASN A 20 -7.03 1.08 -25.21
C ASN A 20 -6.78 1.90 -23.96
N GLU A 21 -7.17 3.18 -24.03
CA GLU A 21 -7.24 4.09 -22.91
C GLU A 21 -8.68 4.53 -22.72
N TYR A 22 -9.13 4.56 -21.47
CA TYR A 22 -10.47 4.97 -21.10
C TYR A 22 -10.36 6.23 -20.28
N TYR A 23 -11.05 7.26 -20.70
CA TYR A 23 -11.04 8.57 -20.06
C TYR A 23 -12.42 8.94 -19.57
N GLN A 24 -12.48 9.58 -18.42
CA GLN A 24 -13.70 10.16 -17.90
C GLN A 24 -13.72 11.67 -18.10
N LYS A 25 -14.87 12.17 -18.56
CA LYS A 25 -15.17 13.59 -18.72
C LYS A 25 -16.58 13.85 -18.18
N GLY A 26 -16.67 14.09 -16.87
CA GLY A 26 -17.96 14.14 -16.16
C GLY A 26 -18.66 12.78 -16.27
N ASP A 27 -19.90 12.78 -16.77
CA ASP A 27 -20.71 11.57 -16.95
C ASP A 27 -20.45 10.82 -18.26
N ILE A 28 -19.42 11.22 -19.00
CA ILE A 28 -19.06 10.61 -20.28
C ILE A 28 -17.75 9.84 -20.13
N ILE A 29 -17.74 8.60 -20.60
CA ILE A 29 -16.57 7.74 -20.70
C ILE A 29 -16.17 7.59 -22.17
N GLU A 30 -14.95 8.02 -22.50
CA GLU A 30 -14.39 7.95 -23.84
C GLU A 30 -13.30 6.89 -23.92
N LYS A 31 -13.44 5.95 -24.86
CA LYS A 31 -12.42 4.96 -25.18
C LYS A 31 -11.61 5.44 -26.38
N TYR A 32 -10.30 5.49 -26.21
CA TYR A 32 -9.35 5.74 -27.29
C TYR A 32 -8.56 4.47 -27.59
N THR A 33 -8.48 4.13 -28.87
CA THR A 33 -7.54 3.10 -29.34
C THR A 33 -6.26 3.80 -29.77
N ILE A 34 -5.15 3.39 -29.16
CA ILE A 34 -3.82 3.86 -29.54
C ILE A 34 -3.13 2.75 -30.30
N SER A 35 -2.75 3.02 -31.55
CA SER A 35 -1.99 2.10 -32.40
C SER A 35 -0.62 2.69 -32.70
N SER A 36 0.42 1.89 -32.58
CA SER A 36 1.82 2.27 -32.86
C SER A 36 2.41 1.34 -33.91
N THR A 37 2.66 1.87 -35.11
CA THR A 37 3.21 1.11 -36.23
C THR A 37 4.66 1.47 -36.45
N ARG A 38 5.54 0.47 -36.42
CA ARG A 38 6.96 0.64 -36.75
C ARG A 38 7.11 0.86 -38.25
N VAL A 39 7.65 2.01 -38.63
CA VAL A 39 7.93 2.36 -40.03
C VAL A 39 9.44 2.58 -40.22
N PRO A 40 9.97 2.33 -41.43
CA PRO A 40 11.37 2.64 -41.73
C PRO A 40 11.68 4.12 -41.48
N GLY A 41 12.88 4.38 -40.95
CA GLY A 41 13.47 5.70 -40.82
C GLY A 41 13.76 6.31 -42.20
N ARG A 42 13.96 7.63 -42.24
CA ARG A 42 14.18 8.36 -43.50
C ARG A 42 15.67 8.52 -43.82
N LEU A 43 16.57 8.35 -42.84
CA LEU A 43 17.97 8.76 -42.96
C LEU A 43 18.95 7.58 -42.98
N GLU A 44 18.72 6.53 -42.20
CA GLU A 44 19.62 5.35 -42.15
C GLU A 44 18.89 4.01 -42.34
N LYS A 45 19.61 3.01 -42.87
CA LYS A 45 19.09 1.68 -43.24
C LYS A 45 18.55 0.87 -42.06
N ASP A 46 19.00 1.18 -40.83
CA ASP A 46 18.58 0.55 -39.57
C ASP A 46 17.77 1.48 -38.65
N GLU A 47 17.53 2.73 -39.08
CA GLU A 47 16.69 3.66 -38.35
C GLU A 47 15.24 3.18 -38.45
N THR A 48 14.56 3.06 -37.31
CA THR A 48 13.12 2.76 -37.29
C THR A 48 12.42 3.73 -36.38
N ARG A 49 11.36 4.36 -36.88
CA ARG A 49 10.49 5.24 -36.11
C ARG A 49 9.14 4.58 -35.89
N ARG A 50 8.42 5.04 -34.88
CA ARG A 50 7.04 4.61 -34.62
C ARG A 50 6.09 5.73 -35.01
N ASN A 51 5.05 5.35 -35.75
CA ASN A 51 3.93 6.23 -36.03
C ASN A 51 2.80 5.86 -35.05
N ASP A 52 2.55 6.77 -34.11
CA ASP A 52 1.52 6.58 -33.09
C ASP A 52 0.25 7.32 -33.54
N CYS A 53 -0.86 6.58 -33.61
CA CYS A 53 -2.18 7.12 -33.92
C CYS A 53 -3.10 6.89 -32.73
N LYS A 54 -3.78 7.94 -32.28
CA LYS A 54 -4.81 7.91 -31.24
C LYS A 54 -6.13 8.32 -31.88
N TYR A 55 -7.15 7.47 -31.78
CA TYR A 55 -8.49 7.81 -32.25
C TYR A 55 -9.56 7.39 -31.23
N LEU A 56 -10.63 8.16 -31.15
CA LEU A 56 -11.79 7.86 -30.33
C LEU A 56 -12.52 6.66 -30.95
N SER A 57 -12.61 5.55 -30.22
CA SER A 57 -13.19 4.30 -30.71
C SER A 57 -14.56 3.98 -30.10
N ALA A 58 -14.90 4.55 -28.95
CA ALA A 58 -16.24 4.53 -28.39
C ALA A 58 -16.42 5.65 -27.37
N SER A 59 -17.67 6.02 -27.12
CA SER A 59 -18.07 6.94 -26.06
C SER A 59 -19.38 6.46 -25.46
N TRP A 60 -19.49 6.49 -24.13
CA TRP A 60 -20.66 6.06 -23.38
C TRP A 60 -21.03 7.10 -22.33
N HIS A 61 -22.31 7.21 -22.02
CA HIS A 61 -22.75 7.81 -20.78
C HIS A 61 -22.57 6.80 -19.63
N ILE A 62 -22.25 7.22 -18.40
CA ILE A 62 -22.06 6.30 -17.26
C ILE A 62 -23.31 5.43 -17.00
N GLN A 63 -24.50 5.98 -17.29
CA GLN A 63 -25.79 5.30 -17.17
C GLN A 63 -26.18 4.49 -18.42
N ASP A 64 -25.35 4.44 -19.47
CA ASP A 64 -25.66 3.69 -20.70
C ASP A 64 -25.67 2.18 -20.42
N PRO A 65 -26.78 1.45 -20.69
CA PRO A 65 -26.85 0.00 -20.53
C PRO A 65 -25.81 -0.78 -21.34
N ASN A 66 -25.31 -0.19 -22.43
CA ASN A 66 -24.30 -0.80 -23.30
C ASN A 66 -22.86 -0.52 -22.86
N MET A 67 -22.65 0.27 -21.80
CA MET A 67 -21.32 0.51 -21.25
C MET A 67 -20.76 -0.78 -20.64
N PRO A 68 -19.48 -1.13 -20.87
CA PRO A 68 -18.90 -2.34 -20.29
C PRO A 68 -18.96 -2.34 -18.75
N GLN A 69 -19.64 -3.33 -18.17
CA GLN A 69 -19.85 -3.39 -16.71
C GLN A 69 -18.55 -3.41 -15.90
N TRP A 70 -17.51 -4.09 -16.39
CA TRP A 70 -16.20 -4.14 -15.72
C TRP A 70 -15.53 -2.77 -15.61
N LEU A 71 -15.91 -1.79 -16.43
CA LEU A 71 -15.33 -0.46 -16.43
C LEU A 71 -15.87 0.41 -15.28
N LYS A 72 -17.06 0.07 -14.74
CA LYS A 72 -17.72 0.82 -13.65
C LYS A 72 -16.84 1.01 -12.42
N GLN A 73 -16.04 0.00 -12.07
CA GLN A 73 -15.13 0.05 -10.91
C GLN A 73 -14.02 1.10 -11.01
N TYR A 74 -13.75 1.64 -12.20
CA TYR A 74 -12.69 2.61 -12.44
C TYR A 74 -13.22 4.05 -12.58
N ILE A 75 -14.54 4.23 -12.59
CA ILE A 75 -15.16 5.54 -12.76
C ILE A 75 -14.97 6.34 -11.46
N VAL A 76 -14.39 7.52 -11.58
CA VAL A 76 -14.19 8.46 -10.48
C VAL A 76 -15.52 9.20 -10.27
N ASN A 77 -16.27 8.81 -9.24
CA ASN A 77 -17.63 9.31 -9.03
C ASN A 77 -17.65 10.70 -8.36
N THR A 78 -18.38 11.63 -8.97
CA THR A 78 -18.70 12.96 -8.45
C THR A 78 -20.15 13.07 -7.89
N SER A 79 -20.91 11.98 -7.75
CA SER A 79 -22.33 12.05 -7.32
C SER A 79 -22.77 10.91 -6.38
N GLU A 80 -23.69 11.26 -5.47
CA GLU A 80 -24.27 10.46 -4.39
C GLU A 80 -25.12 9.25 -4.86
N THR A 81 -25.63 9.28 -6.09
CA THR A 81 -26.58 8.29 -6.64
C THR A 81 -26.02 6.88 -6.83
N HIS A 82 -24.71 6.71 -6.98
CA HIS A 82 -24.09 5.38 -7.12
C HIS A 82 -23.95 4.66 -5.77
N ILE A 83 -23.88 5.39 -4.65
CA ILE A 83 -23.76 4.77 -3.32
C ILE A 83 -25.06 4.06 -2.97
N GLU A 84 -26.21 4.67 -3.27
CA GLU A 84 -27.53 4.07 -3.06
C GLU A 84 -27.73 2.81 -3.90
N ASP A 85 -27.39 2.83 -5.19
CA ASP A 85 -27.44 1.65 -6.06
C ASP A 85 -26.53 0.51 -5.54
N LEU A 86 -25.33 0.85 -5.07
CA LEU A 86 -24.40 -0.11 -4.48
C LEU A 86 -24.93 -0.69 -3.17
N ILE A 87 -25.52 0.14 -2.30
CA ILE A 87 -26.18 -0.31 -1.06
C ILE A 87 -27.29 -1.29 -1.40
N ASN A 88 -28.14 -0.96 -2.38
CA ASN A 88 -29.25 -1.80 -2.80
C ASN A 88 -28.77 -3.15 -3.34
N GLU A 89 -27.72 -3.16 -4.17
CA GLU A 89 -27.10 -4.39 -4.68
C GLU A 89 -26.56 -5.27 -3.53
N LEU A 90 -25.83 -4.66 -2.60
CA LEU A 90 -25.24 -5.35 -1.44
C LEU A 90 -26.32 -5.94 -0.54
N GLN A 91 -27.36 -5.18 -0.23
CA GLN A 91 -28.50 -5.65 0.55
C GLN A 91 -29.23 -6.81 -0.14
N THR A 92 -29.44 -6.72 -1.46
CA THR A 92 -30.04 -7.80 -2.28
C THR A 92 -29.20 -9.07 -2.23
N ASN A 93 -27.88 -8.92 -2.18
CA ASN A 93 -26.92 -10.02 -2.04
C ASN A 93 -26.79 -10.54 -0.59
N GLY A 94 -27.61 -10.06 0.35
CA GLY A 94 -27.68 -10.50 1.74
C GLY A 94 -26.60 -9.90 2.64
N TYR A 95 -25.96 -8.81 2.25
CA TYR A 95 -25.07 -8.05 3.14
C TYR A 95 -25.87 -7.11 4.02
N ARG A 96 -25.50 -7.01 5.29
CA ARG A 96 -25.93 -5.92 6.15
C ARG A 96 -25.01 -4.73 5.89
N VAL A 97 -25.57 -3.60 5.49
CA VAL A 97 -24.83 -2.41 5.04
C VAL A 97 -25.13 -1.27 5.99
N HIS A 98 -24.09 -0.61 6.48
CA HIS A 98 -24.18 0.54 7.37
C HIS A 98 -23.50 1.75 6.74
N THR A 99 -24.27 2.81 6.54
CA THR A 99 -23.82 4.11 6.05
C THR A 99 -23.86 5.11 7.19
N CYS A 100 -22.76 5.82 7.43
CA CYS A 100 -22.76 7.00 8.30
C CYS A 100 -22.41 8.18 7.39
N ASP A 101 -23.09 9.31 7.58
CA ASP A 101 -23.07 10.45 6.66
C ASP A 101 -21.67 10.96 6.28
N ASP A 102 -20.66 10.73 7.14
CA ASP A 102 -19.24 11.07 6.88
C ASP A 102 -18.26 9.87 7.05
N LYS A 103 -18.78 8.64 7.24
CA LYS A 103 -17.92 7.45 7.48
C LYS A 103 -17.93 6.51 6.28
N PRO A 104 -16.83 5.77 6.08
CA PRO A 104 -16.78 4.78 5.03
C PRO A 104 -17.84 3.70 5.23
N LEU A 105 -18.39 3.22 4.11
CA LEU A 105 -19.47 2.25 4.10
C LEU A 105 -18.98 0.91 4.67
N LEU A 106 -19.69 0.39 5.66
CA LEU A 106 -19.34 -0.83 6.38
C LEU A 106 -20.32 -1.95 5.99
N ILE A 107 -19.79 -3.14 5.67
CA ILE A 107 -20.61 -4.31 5.35
C ILE A 107 -20.30 -5.49 6.26
N PHE A 108 -21.35 -6.24 6.57
CA PHE A 108 -21.28 -7.52 7.27
C PHE A 108 -21.96 -8.62 6.46
N LYS A 109 -21.30 -9.77 6.35
CA LYS A 109 -21.92 -11.03 5.89
C LYS A 109 -21.16 -12.21 6.47
N ASP A 110 -21.85 -13.08 7.19
CA ASP A 110 -21.23 -14.17 7.94
C ASP A 110 -20.08 -13.66 8.84
N LYS A 111 -18.84 -14.07 8.56
CA LYS A 111 -17.62 -13.62 9.26
C LYS A 111 -16.78 -12.63 8.46
N ILE A 112 -17.37 -12.03 7.44
CA ILE A 112 -16.76 -11.02 6.59
C ILE A 112 -17.20 -9.66 7.08
N VAL A 113 -16.22 -8.81 7.40
CA VAL A 113 -16.44 -7.41 7.71
C VAL A 113 -15.51 -6.59 6.85
N LYS A 114 -16.08 -5.74 6.00
CA LYS A 114 -15.30 -4.90 5.10
C LYS A 114 -15.74 -3.45 5.15
N VAL A 115 -14.77 -2.58 4.96
CA VAL A 115 -14.98 -1.14 4.87
C VAL A 115 -14.63 -0.70 3.45
N PHE A 116 -15.44 0.19 2.88
CA PHE A 116 -15.22 0.79 1.57
C PHE A 116 -14.61 2.19 1.73
N ILE A 117 -13.31 2.32 1.43
CA ILE A 117 -12.55 3.58 1.50
C ILE A 117 -11.81 3.75 0.18
N ASP A 118 -11.79 4.97 -0.37
CA ASP A 118 -11.05 5.31 -1.58
C ASP A 118 -11.27 4.32 -2.73
N GLN A 119 -12.53 3.90 -2.91
CA GLN A 119 -12.96 2.93 -3.93
C GLN A 119 -12.44 1.49 -3.75
N VAL A 120 -11.87 1.16 -2.58
CA VAL A 120 -11.33 -0.16 -2.27
C VAL A 120 -12.07 -0.78 -1.09
N TRP A 121 -12.40 -2.07 -1.24
CA TRP A 121 -12.91 -2.89 -0.15
C TRP A 121 -11.76 -3.46 0.69
N ILE A 122 -11.69 -3.07 1.95
CA ILE A 122 -10.65 -3.49 2.89
C ILE A 122 -11.26 -4.47 3.89
N ASP A 123 -10.63 -5.64 4.06
CA ASP A 123 -10.96 -6.58 5.13
C ASP A 123 -10.41 -6.08 6.46
N ILE A 124 -11.31 -5.77 7.39
CA ILE A 124 -10.95 -5.20 8.69
C ILE A 124 -11.01 -6.22 9.83
N ILE A 125 -11.33 -7.49 9.55
CA ILE A 125 -11.32 -8.56 10.55
C ILE A 125 -10.00 -8.64 11.34
N PRO A 126 -8.81 -8.57 10.72
CA PRO A 126 -7.56 -8.58 11.46
C PRO A 126 -7.45 -7.41 12.45
N LEU A 127 -7.95 -6.23 12.06
CA LEU A 127 -7.93 -5.03 12.88
C LEU A 127 -8.91 -5.12 14.05
N ILE A 128 -10.13 -5.62 13.83
CA ILE A 128 -11.12 -5.87 14.88
C ILE A 128 -10.55 -6.83 15.93
N LYS A 129 -9.97 -7.94 15.48
CA LYS A 129 -9.32 -8.90 16.39
C LYS A 129 -8.24 -8.26 17.24
N LEU A 130 -7.45 -7.39 16.64
CA LEU A 130 -6.38 -6.67 17.33
C LEU A 130 -6.95 -5.68 18.35
N TYR A 131 -7.97 -4.91 17.96
CA TYR A 131 -8.61 -3.90 18.79
C TYR A 131 -9.25 -4.48 20.05
N TYR A 132 -10.02 -5.56 19.92
CA TYR A 132 -10.64 -6.23 21.06
C TYR A 132 -9.74 -7.27 21.74
N ASN A 133 -8.47 -7.37 21.36
CA ASN A 133 -7.51 -8.35 21.87
C ASN A 133 -8.03 -9.80 21.82
N ARG A 134 -8.60 -10.20 20.68
CA ARG A 134 -9.18 -11.54 20.45
C ARG A 134 -8.40 -12.34 19.43
N LYS A 135 -8.10 -13.61 19.76
CA LYS A 135 -7.41 -14.53 18.85
C LYS A 135 -8.29 -15.08 17.72
N LYS A 136 -9.60 -15.18 17.94
CA LYS A 136 -10.59 -15.73 16.98
C LYS A 136 -11.76 -14.77 16.82
N VAL A 137 -12.39 -14.82 15.65
CA VAL A 137 -13.65 -14.11 15.38
C VAL A 137 -14.80 -15.01 15.82
N SER A 138 -15.57 -14.54 16.80
CA SER A 138 -16.84 -15.11 17.22
C SER A 138 -17.98 -14.20 16.82
N ASP A 139 -19.19 -14.74 16.68
CA ASP A 139 -20.35 -13.95 16.27
C ASP A 139 -20.65 -12.85 17.32
N ASN A 140 -20.55 -13.17 18.62
CA ASN A 140 -20.64 -12.18 19.71
C ASN A 140 -19.62 -11.02 19.59
N LEU A 141 -18.44 -11.27 19.01
CA LEU A 141 -17.44 -10.22 18.82
C LEU A 141 -17.86 -9.29 17.69
N LEU A 142 -18.41 -9.85 16.62
CA LEU A 142 -18.90 -9.08 15.48
C LEU A 142 -20.14 -8.28 15.84
N GLU A 143 -21.05 -8.84 16.63
CA GLU A 143 -22.22 -8.13 17.18
C GLU A 143 -21.79 -6.97 18.09
N GLN A 144 -20.81 -7.20 18.98
CA GLN A 144 -20.25 -6.14 19.82
C GLN A 144 -19.61 -5.05 18.95
N PHE A 145 -18.78 -5.42 17.98
CA PHE A 145 -18.13 -4.46 17.10
C PHE A 145 -19.14 -3.67 16.26
N GLU A 146 -20.16 -4.32 15.71
CA GLU A 146 -21.23 -3.67 14.95
C GLU A 146 -21.94 -2.62 15.80
N LYS A 147 -22.29 -2.96 17.04
CA LYS A 147 -22.88 -2.00 17.98
C LYS A 147 -21.92 -0.84 18.28
N ASP A 148 -20.67 -1.14 18.63
CA ASP A 148 -19.67 -0.12 18.96
C ASP A 148 -19.35 0.80 17.77
N TRP A 149 -19.46 0.30 16.54
CA TRP A 149 -19.32 1.09 15.32
C TRP A 149 -20.51 2.04 15.11
N LEU A 150 -21.73 1.52 15.26
CA LEU A 150 -22.97 2.29 15.11
C LEU A 150 -23.13 3.36 16.21
N ASP A 151 -22.72 3.04 17.44
CA ASP A 151 -22.70 3.97 18.57
C ASP A 151 -21.53 4.99 18.47
N LEU A 152 -20.74 4.93 17.39
CA LEU A 152 -19.57 5.77 17.13
C LEU A 152 -18.43 5.64 18.17
N ASN A 153 -18.46 4.60 19.00
CA ASN A 153 -17.39 4.28 19.95
C ASN A 153 -16.12 3.78 19.25
N VAL A 154 -16.29 3.15 18.08
CA VAL A 154 -15.21 2.66 17.23
C VAL A 154 -15.30 3.24 15.82
N SER A 155 -14.13 3.60 15.30
CA SER A 155 -13.91 4.10 13.94
C SER A 155 -12.76 3.36 13.28
N TYR A 156 -12.69 3.44 11.94
CA TYR A 156 -11.58 2.86 11.19
C TYR A 156 -10.22 3.41 11.64
N GLN A 157 -10.13 4.70 11.92
CA GLN A 157 -8.88 5.31 12.39
C GLN A 157 -8.42 4.73 13.72
N GLN A 158 -9.32 4.55 14.69
CA GLN A 158 -8.98 3.93 15.97
C GLN A 158 -8.50 2.47 15.81
N LEU A 159 -9.01 1.74 14.82
CA LEU A 159 -8.52 0.41 14.49
C LEU A 159 -7.07 0.44 13.95
N LEU A 160 -6.74 1.43 13.12
CA LEU A 160 -5.39 1.65 12.62
C LEU A 160 -4.43 2.11 13.71
N ASP A 161 -4.83 3.06 14.54
CA ASP A 161 -4.03 3.59 15.65
C ASP A 161 -3.63 2.45 16.61
N LYS A 162 -4.58 1.52 16.88
CA LYS A 162 -4.28 0.34 17.70
C LYS A 162 -3.27 -0.59 17.04
N GLN A 163 -3.33 -0.72 15.71
CA GLN A 163 -2.36 -1.51 14.97
C GLN A 163 -0.97 -0.90 15.04
N GLU A 164 -0.87 0.41 14.88
CA GLU A 164 0.39 1.13 15.01
C GLU A 164 0.96 1.02 16.43
N GLU A 165 0.13 1.20 17.47
CA GLU A 165 0.53 1.02 18.87
C GLU A 165 1.14 -0.37 19.12
N VAL A 166 0.47 -1.43 18.64
CA VAL A 166 0.98 -2.81 18.81
C VAL A 166 2.27 -3.04 18.02
N ASN A 167 2.40 -2.45 16.83
CA ASN A 167 3.62 -2.56 16.03
C ASN A 167 4.79 -1.84 16.70
N LEU A 168 4.55 -0.65 17.27
CA LEU A 168 5.54 0.10 18.05
C LEU A 168 5.98 -0.67 19.30
N LEU A 169 5.04 -1.27 20.03
CA LEU A 169 5.35 -2.10 21.19
C LEU A 169 6.24 -3.29 20.80
N LYS A 170 5.91 -4.02 19.73
CA LYS A 170 6.75 -5.13 19.24
C LYS A 170 8.14 -4.67 18.83
N LYS A 171 8.24 -3.52 18.17
CA LYS A 171 9.52 -2.94 17.78
C LYS A 171 10.38 -2.58 18.99
N ASN A 172 9.77 -2.03 20.03
CA ASN A 172 10.45 -1.73 21.29
C ASN A 172 10.85 -3.00 22.04
N GLU A 173 9.98 -4.01 22.13
CA GLU A 173 10.31 -5.32 22.72
C GLU A 173 11.48 -6.01 22.00
N GLU A 174 11.49 -5.98 20.67
CA GLU A 174 12.62 -6.49 19.88
C GLU A 174 13.90 -5.68 20.15
N TYR A 175 13.80 -4.35 20.20
CA TYR A 175 14.93 -3.47 20.50
C TYR A 175 15.50 -3.76 21.88
N ASP A 176 14.67 -3.81 22.92
CA ASP A 176 15.08 -4.08 24.30
C ASP A 176 15.75 -5.46 24.42
N LYS A 177 15.22 -6.47 23.70
CA LYS A 177 15.81 -7.80 23.65
C LYS A 177 17.21 -7.80 23.04
N PHE A 178 17.43 -7.08 21.93
CA PHE A 178 18.76 -6.95 21.34
C PHE A 178 19.68 -6.11 22.22
N TYR A 179 19.18 -5.01 22.78
CA TYR A 179 19.93 -4.14 23.68
C TYR A 179 20.48 -4.93 24.86
N GLN A 180 19.61 -5.66 25.59
CA GLN A 180 20.02 -6.46 26.74
C GLN A 180 21.06 -7.52 26.33
N LYS A 181 20.82 -8.23 25.22
CA LYS A 181 21.77 -9.22 24.70
C LYS A 181 23.17 -8.63 24.45
N PHE A 182 23.25 -7.47 23.81
CA PHE A 182 24.53 -6.84 23.47
C PHE A 182 25.20 -6.16 24.66
N TYR A 183 24.40 -5.66 25.61
CA TYR A 183 24.90 -5.12 26.87
C TYR A 183 25.57 -6.22 27.70
N GLU A 184 24.91 -7.37 27.85
CA GLU A 184 25.45 -8.54 28.56
C GLU A 184 26.67 -9.17 27.86
N SER A 185 26.74 -9.08 26.53
CA SER A 185 27.88 -9.60 25.77
C SER A 185 29.06 -8.63 25.64
N TYR A 186 28.99 -7.45 26.26
CA TYR A 186 30.02 -6.43 26.13
C TYR A 186 31.35 -6.89 26.75
N ASN A 187 32.43 -6.77 25.98
CA ASN A 187 33.80 -6.99 26.44
C ASN A 187 34.67 -5.78 26.06
N SER A 188 35.18 -5.06 27.07
CA SER A 188 35.94 -3.82 26.91
C SER A 188 37.24 -3.98 26.11
N GLU A 189 37.85 -5.17 26.06
CA GLU A 189 39.15 -5.35 25.40
C GLU A 189 39.08 -5.14 23.88
N ASN A 190 38.00 -5.60 23.22
CA ASN A 190 37.92 -5.62 21.75
C ASN A 190 36.63 -5.01 21.16
N ALA A 191 35.63 -4.68 21.98
CA ALA A 191 34.30 -4.28 21.48
C ALA A 191 34.33 -3.04 20.55
N ALA A 192 35.20 -2.06 20.81
CA ALA A 192 35.32 -0.88 19.95
C ALA A 192 35.89 -1.22 18.56
N GLY A 193 36.90 -2.10 18.52
CA GLY A 193 37.51 -2.56 17.28
C GLY A 193 36.57 -3.43 16.45
N GLU A 194 35.84 -4.33 17.11
CA GLU A 194 34.84 -5.20 16.48
C GLU A 194 33.67 -4.40 15.90
N LEU A 195 33.13 -3.43 16.66
CA LEU A 195 32.04 -2.58 16.19
C LEU A 195 32.48 -1.71 15.00
N ASN A 196 33.67 -1.10 15.07
CA ASN A 196 34.23 -0.33 13.94
C ASN A 196 34.37 -1.19 12.69
N ARG A 197 34.92 -2.40 12.83
CA ARG A 197 35.09 -3.33 11.70
C ARG A 197 33.74 -3.75 11.11
N PHE A 198 32.76 -4.02 11.95
CA PHE A 198 31.40 -4.38 11.53
C PHE A 198 30.72 -3.23 10.75
N LEU A 199 30.80 -2.00 11.25
CA LEU A 199 30.25 -0.83 10.57
C LEU A 199 30.95 -0.55 9.23
N LEU A 200 32.27 -0.70 9.16
CA LEU A 200 33.01 -0.56 7.90
C LEU A 200 32.59 -1.61 6.86
N ASP A 201 32.34 -2.85 7.29
CA ASP A 201 31.83 -3.91 6.42
C ASP A 201 30.43 -3.58 5.87
N LEU A 202 29.53 -3.08 6.72
CA LEU A 202 28.21 -2.58 6.29
C LEU A 202 28.32 -1.42 5.30
N ILE A 203 29.20 -0.45 5.54
CA ILE A 203 29.43 0.69 4.64
C ILE A 203 29.96 0.21 3.27
N SER A 204 30.76 -0.85 3.25
CA SER A 204 31.33 -1.41 2.02
C SER A 204 30.29 -2.14 1.16
N THR A 205 29.27 -2.71 1.81
CA THR A 205 28.22 -3.53 1.17
C THR A 205 26.93 -2.77 0.85
N THR A 206 26.75 -1.57 1.42
CA THR A 206 25.55 -0.73 1.24
C THR A 206 25.78 0.42 0.26
N LYS A 207 24.69 0.98 -0.30
CA LYS A 207 24.71 2.08 -1.27
C LYS A 207 23.67 3.15 -0.95
N GLY A 208 23.86 4.36 -1.49
CA GLY A 208 22.90 5.46 -1.35
C GLY A 208 22.70 5.89 0.11
N THR A 209 21.45 6.22 0.46
CA THR A 209 21.05 6.71 1.79
C THR A 209 21.33 5.73 2.92
N GLU A 210 21.36 4.43 2.62
CA GLU A 210 21.72 3.41 3.61
C GLU A 210 23.20 3.49 3.99
N LYS A 211 24.08 3.76 3.02
CA LYS A 211 25.50 3.97 3.26
C LYS A 211 25.74 5.23 4.09
N GLU A 212 25.06 6.34 3.77
CA GLU A 212 25.16 7.61 4.51
C GLU A 212 24.77 7.42 5.98
N TYR A 213 23.71 6.67 6.26
CA TYR A 213 23.32 6.34 7.64
C TYR A 213 24.44 5.62 8.39
N PHE A 214 25.06 4.59 7.80
CA PHE A 214 26.11 3.83 8.49
C PHE A 214 27.39 4.65 8.67
N VAL A 215 27.69 5.57 7.75
CA VAL A 215 28.79 6.54 7.90
C VAL A 215 28.54 7.46 9.10
N GLN A 216 27.33 8.04 9.23
CA GLN A 216 26.98 8.88 10.38
C GLN A 216 27.02 8.09 11.70
N LEU A 217 26.58 6.83 11.68
CA LEU A 217 26.63 5.96 12.85
C LEU A 217 28.08 5.65 13.27
N LEU A 218 28.97 5.41 12.30
CA LEU A 218 30.40 5.22 12.54
C LEU A 218 31.05 6.48 13.13
N GLU A 219 30.77 7.66 12.58
CA GLU A 219 31.26 8.93 13.12
C GLU A 219 30.79 9.13 14.57
N LYS A 220 29.54 8.80 14.90
CA LYS A 220 29.03 8.86 16.27
C LYS A 220 29.80 7.93 17.21
N VAL A 221 30.06 6.69 16.79
CA VAL A 221 30.81 5.70 17.59
C VAL A 221 32.25 6.15 17.81
N GLN A 222 32.87 6.81 16.83
CA GLN A 222 34.26 7.27 16.93
C GLN A 222 34.44 8.55 17.75
N ASN A 223 33.40 9.40 17.82
CA ASN A 223 33.47 10.71 18.49
C ASN A 223 32.87 10.71 19.91
N GLN A 224 32.32 9.60 20.39
CA GLN A 224 31.74 9.47 21.73
C GLN A 224 32.56 8.51 22.60
N ASP A 225 32.50 8.70 23.92
CA ASP A 225 33.09 7.76 24.86
C ASP A 225 32.50 6.36 24.65
N PHE A 226 33.38 5.38 24.47
CA PHE A 226 32.97 4.03 24.14
C PHE A 226 32.51 3.28 25.38
N THR A 227 31.21 3.31 25.65
CA THR A 227 30.59 2.65 26.80
C THR A 227 29.81 1.38 26.40
N PRO A 228 29.51 0.48 27.35
CA PRO A 228 28.62 -0.66 27.12
C PRO A 228 27.24 -0.23 26.57
N GLU A 229 26.71 0.91 27.05
CA GLU A 229 25.44 1.47 26.59
C GLU A 229 25.53 1.91 25.13
N LEU A 230 26.63 2.57 24.73
CA LEU A 230 26.84 2.98 23.34
C LEU A 230 26.94 1.76 22.41
N TYR A 231 27.67 0.73 22.83
CA TYR A 231 27.82 -0.52 22.08
C TYR A 231 26.47 -1.23 21.89
N ALA A 232 25.75 -1.45 22.99
CA ALA A 232 24.47 -2.14 22.99
C ALA A 232 23.41 -1.38 22.17
N ASN A 233 23.32 -0.06 22.37
CA ASN A 233 22.38 0.79 21.63
C ASN A 233 22.67 0.77 20.12
N THR A 234 23.95 0.90 19.73
CA THR A 234 24.35 0.91 18.32
C THR A 234 23.96 -0.40 17.64
N LEU A 235 24.29 -1.55 18.24
CA LEU A 235 23.95 -2.84 17.66
C LEU A 235 22.43 -3.09 17.68
N ALA A 236 21.74 -2.82 18.78
CA ALA A 236 20.28 -2.97 18.85
C ALA A 236 19.58 -2.18 17.74
N THR A 237 19.99 -0.93 17.53
CA THR A 237 19.46 -0.07 16.47
C THR A 237 19.69 -0.67 15.07
N ILE A 238 20.87 -1.23 14.81
CA ILE A 238 21.17 -1.86 13.51
C ILE A 238 20.30 -3.10 13.29
N PHE A 239 20.15 -3.94 14.32
CA PHE A 239 19.44 -5.21 14.21
C PHE A 239 17.90 -5.08 14.22
N THR A 240 17.35 -3.99 14.75
CA THR A 240 15.90 -3.69 14.69
C THR A 240 15.50 -2.71 13.60
N ARG A 241 16.45 -2.25 12.79
CA ARG A 241 16.15 -1.35 11.68
C ARG A 241 15.36 -2.09 10.61
N GLU A 242 14.24 -1.51 10.19
CA GLU A 242 13.56 -1.95 8.97
C GLU A 242 14.48 -1.68 7.77
N ARG A 243 14.93 -2.75 7.11
CA ARG A 243 15.67 -2.63 5.86
C ARG A 243 14.70 -2.10 4.80
N PRO A 244 15.10 -1.08 4.01
CA PRO A 244 14.28 -0.66 2.88
C PRO A 244 14.03 -1.89 1.99
N LYS A 245 12.75 -2.18 1.70
CA LYS A 245 12.40 -3.20 0.70
C LYS A 245 13.01 -2.74 -0.61
N ILE A 246 14.08 -3.39 -1.03
CA ILE A 246 14.69 -3.18 -2.34
C ILE A 246 13.63 -3.61 -3.36
N HIS A 247 13.06 -2.65 -4.07
CA HIS A 247 12.20 -2.86 -5.24
C HIS A 247 13.05 -2.89 -6.51
#